data_AF-A0A1R1MIL2-F1
#
_entry.id   AF-A0A1R1MIL2-F1
#
_cell.length_a   1.000
_cell.length_b   1.000
_cell.length_c   1.000
_cell.angle_alpha   90.00
_cell.angle_beta   90.00
_cell.angle_gamma   90.00
#
_symmetry.space_group_name_H-M   'P 1'
#
loop_
_entity.id
_entity.type
_entity.pdbx_description
1 polymer ?
#
loop_
_entity_poly.entity_id
_entity_poly.type
_entity_poly.pdbx_seq_one_letter_code
_entity_poly.pdbx_strand_id
1 'polypeptide(L)'
;MAIPSIGSSSASGQTAEAKAPENPEQMRQQNQKQQNVAILEAHRTLSLSAKNQPLSLVYQAAIDAINETLAPELGEQAIERAHEEGLDVSPQATADRILSLTTGMFSRFQQHRPELAEPEQVERFLQLISSGIDQGFAEAKDILDGLGVLEGDIASNIDKTYELVQQGLQEFRERFASSETSVSDPPS
;
A
#
# COMPACT_ATOMS: atom_id res chain seq x y z
N MET A 1 18.23 -1.54 -71.11
CA MET A 1 18.45 -2.39 -69.92
C MET A 1 19.96 -2.56 -69.77
N ALA A 2 20.48 -2.43 -68.54
CA ALA A 2 21.89 -2.41 -68.10
C ALA A 2 22.60 -1.03 -68.02
N ILE A 3 22.79 -0.59 -66.78
CA ILE A 3 23.75 0.38 -66.22
C ILE A 3 24.97 -0.43 -65.69
N PRO A 4 26.21 0.12 -65.55
CA PRO A 4 26.56 1.13 -64.52
C PRO A 4 27.59 2.20 -64.98
N SER A 5 27.51 3.45 -64.53
CA SER A 5 27.88 4.06 -63.23
C SER A 5 29.38 4.33 -63.08
N ILE A 6 29.73 5.62 -63.15
CA ILE A 6 31.05 6.24 -62.94
C ILE A 6 31.06 6.79 -61.51
N GLY A 7 32.18 6.73 -60.79
CA GLY A 7 32.34 7.48 -59.55
C GLY A 7 33.56 7.10 -58.72
N SER A 8 34.66 7.80 -58.95
CA SER A 8 35.92 7.75 -58.22
C SER A 8 35.83 8.24 -56.78
N SER A 9 36.73 7.71 -55.93
CA SER A 9 37.68 8.46 -55.09
C SER A 9 37.78 7.94 -53.65
N SER A 10 38.98 7.48 -53.32
CA SER A 10 39.51 7.26 -51.99
C SER A 10 39.60 8.55 -51.18
N ALA A 11 39.30 8.50 -49.89
CA ALA A 11 40.01 9.28 -48.88
C ALA A 11 39.81 8.66 -47.48
N SER A 12 40.94 8.38 -46.85
CA SER A 12 41.13 7.80 -45.54
C SER A 12 40.58 8.65 -44.39
N GLY A 13 40.26 7.96 -43.29
CA GLY A 13 40.66 8.45 -41.96
C GLY A 13 39.66 9.30 -41.19
N GLN A 14 38.71 8.63 -40.53
CA GLN A 14 38.41 8.95 -39.14
C GLN A 14 37.78 7.72 -38.47
N THR A 15 38.66 6.88 -37.91
CA THR A 15 38.30 5.95 -36.86
C THR A 15 37.68 6.76 -35.72
N ALA A 16 36.37 6.70 -35.60
CA ALA A 16 35.70 7.04 -34.35
C ALA A 16 36.27 6.11 -33.28
N GLU A 17 36.99 6.70 -32.34
CA GLU A 17 37.51 6.06 -31.16
C GLU A 17 36.31 5.54 -30.35
N ALA A 18 35.97 4.28 -30.56
CA ALA A 18 35.03 3.58 -29.72
C ALA A 18 35.64 3.54 -28.31
N LYS A 19 35.07 4.32 -27.39
CA LYS A 19 35.33 4.20 -25.96
C LYS A 19 35.23 2.72 -25.58
N ALA A 20 36.34 2.19 -25.09
CA ALA A 20 36.48 0.85 -24.52
C ALA A 20 35.33 0.54 -23.54
N PRO A 21 34.97 -0.75 -23.35
CA PRO A 21 33.83 -1.14 -22.54
C PRO A 21 34.00 -0.59 -21.12
N GLU A 22 32.96 0.05 -20.60
CA GLU A 22 32.88 0.43 -19.19
C GLU A 22 33.19 -0.81 -18.35
N ASN A 23 34.24 -0.76 -17.52
CA ASN A 23 34.72 -1.91 -16.77
C ASN A 23 33.55 -2.45 -15.90
N PRO A 24 33.12 -3.71 -16.06
CA PRO A 24 31.97 -4.27 -15.34
C PRO A 24 32.08 -4.14 -13.83
N GLU A 25 33.30 -4.11 -13.28
CA GLU A 25 33.56 -3.91 -11.86
C GLU A 25 33.28 -2.47 -11.40
N GLN A 26 33.58 -1.47 -12.22
CA GLN A 26 33.29 -0.06 -11.92
C GLN A 26 31.79 0.22 -11.94
N MET A 27 31.05 -0.35 -12.90
CA MET A 27 29.58 -0.29 -12.92
C MET A 27 28.95 -0.94 -11.70
N ARG A 28 29.45 -2.11 -11.25
CA ARG A 28 28.96 -2.76 -10.02
C ARG A 28 29.22 -1.93 -8.78
N GLN A 29 30.41 -1.35 -8.64
CA GLN A 29 30.75 -0.48 -7.51
C GLN A 29 29.94 0.82 -7.53
N GLN A 30 29.67 1.39 -8.70
CA GLN A 30 28.82 2.57 -8.83
C GLN A 30 27.37 2.27 -8.49
N ASN A 31 26.83 1.15 -8.97
CA ASN A 31 25.50 0.67 -8.60
C ASN A 31 25.39 0.42 -7.09
N GLN A 32 26.39 -0.21 -6.46
CA GLN A 32 26.41 -0.39 -5.01
C GLN A 32 26.42 0.93 -4.25
N LYS A 33 27.23 1.90 -4.68
CA LYS A 33 27.24 3.25 -4.07
C LYS A 33 25.90 3.96 -4.23
N GLN A 34 25.28 3.88 -5.41
CA GLN A 34 23.96 4.47 -5.66
C GLN A 34 22.88 3.81 -4.79
N GLN A 35 22.92 2.49 -4.63
CA GLN A 35 22.02 1.76 -3.73
C GLN A 35 22.21 2.20 -2.28
N ASN A 36 23.46 2.29 -1.81
CA ASN A 36 23.76 2.73 -0.44
C ASN A 36 23.24 4.15 -0.17
N VAL A 37 23.39 5.06 -1.13
CA VAL A 37 22.85 6.43 -1.02
C VAL A 37 21.33 6.43 -0.98
N ALA A 38 20.68 5.68 -1.87
CA ALA A 38 19.23 5.57 -1.91
C ALA A 38 18.65 5.01 -0.60
N ILE A 39 19.31 4.01 0.01
CA ILE A 39 18.90 3.45 1.31
C ILE A 39 18.99 4.53 2.42
N LEU A 40 20.07 5.31 2.45
CA LEU A 40 20.23 6.40 3.44
C LEU A 40 19.19 7.51 3.26
N GLU A 41 18.86 7.87 2.02
CA GLU A 41 17.82 8.85 1.70
C GLU A 41 16.43 8.34 2.06
N ALA A 42 16.13 7.08 1.78
CA ALA A 42 14.88 6.43 2.18
C ALA A 42 14.74 6.41 3.71
N HIS A 43 15.78 6.01 4.43
CA HIS A 43 15.79 6.01 5.89
C HIS A 43 15.58 7.43 6.46
N ARG A 44 16.24 8.45 5.88
CA ARG A 44 16.05 9.84 6.29
C ARG A 44 14.61 10.30 6.05
N THR A 45 14.04 10.01 4.89
CA THR A 45 12.66 10.36 4.54
C THR A 45 11.68 9.69 5.50
N LEU A 46 11.82 8.39 5.75
CA LEU A 46 10.99 7.65 6.69
C LEU A 46 11.09 8.21 8.12
N SER A 47 12.30 8.53 8.60
CA SER A 47 12.49 9.11 9.93
C SER A 47 11.85 10.50 10.06
N LEU A 48 11.90 11.32 9.00
CA LEU A 48 11.25 12.63 8.98
C LEU A 48 9.72 12.49 8.96
N SER A 49 9.18 11.60 8.13
CA SER A 49 7.75 11.31 8.09
C SER A 49 7.24 10.75 9.42
N ALA A 50 7.98 9.83 10.03
CA ALA A 50 7.63 9.24 11.33
C ALA A 50 7.55 10.28 12.46
N LYS A 51 8.44 11.28 12.45
CA LYS A 51 8.44 12.36 13.44
C LYS A 51 7.32 13.38 13.21
N ASN A 52 7.01 13.67 11.96
CA ASN A 52 6.05 14.72 11.62
C ASN A 52 4.62 14.21 11.51
N GLN A 53 4.43 12.99 11.03
CA GLN A 53 3.13 12.38 10.70
C GLN A 53 3.15 10.86 10.92
N PRO A 54 3.28 10.39 12.17
CA PRO A 54 3.35 8.96 12.47
C PRO A 54 2.09 8.19 12.03
N LEU A 55 0.91 8.81 12.13
CA LEU A 55 -0.35 8.21 11.69
C LEU A 55 -0.45 8.04 10.17
N SER A 56 0.30 8.82 9.37
CA SER A 56 0.41 8.55 7.93
C SER A 56 1.11 7.23 7.65
N LEU A 57 2.12 6.86 8.45
CA LEU A 57 2.81 5.58 8.32
C LEU A 57 1.90 4.42 8.72
N VAL A 58 1.12 4.59 9.79
CA VAL A 58 0.09 3.61 10.20
C VAL A 58 -0.91 3.38 9.09
N TYR A 59 -1.44 4.46 8.51
CA TYR A 59 -2.35 4.36 7.38
C TYR A 59 -1.72 3.60 6.20
N GLN A 60 -0.50 3.94 5.82
CA GLN A 60 0.19 3.28 4.71
C GLN A 60 0.39 1.78 4.96
N ALA A 61 0.91 1.41 6.13
CA ALA A 61 1.12 0.01 6.50
C ALA A 61 -0.19 -0.77 6.57
N ALA A 62 -1.26 -0.17 7.12
CA ALA A 62 -2.58 -0.80 7.17
C ALA A 62 -3.12 -1.08 5.75
N ILE A 63 -3.09 -0.11 4.85
CA ILE A 63 -3.57 -0.32 3.47
C ILE A 63 -2.72 -1.38 2.74
N ASP A 64 -1.43 -1.47 3.06
CA ASP A 64 -0.53 -2.46 2.46
C ASP A 64 -0.86 -3.87 2.90
N ALA A 65 -0.89 -4.10 4.21
CA ALA A 65 -1.24 -5.39 4.77
C ALA A 65 -2.67 -5.82 4.37
N ILE A 66 -3.62 -4.90 4.24
CA ILE A 66 -4.97 -5.24 3.76
C ILE A 66 -4.95 -5.62 2.27
N ASN A 67 -4.18 -4.92 1.45
CA ASN A 67 -4.02 -5.30 0.04
C ASN A 67 -3.40 -6.70 -0.08
N GLU A 68 -2.44 -7.04 0.78
CA GLU A 68 -1.85 -8.39 0.83
C GLU A 68 -2.91 -9.45 1.18
N THR A 69 -3.76 -9.20 2.18
CA THR A 69 -4.80 -10.17 2.57
C THR A 69 -5.94 -10.26 1.56
N LEU A 70 -6.26 -9.18 0.85
CA LEU A 70 -7.29 -9.15 -0.18
C LEU A 70 -6.80 -9.65 -1.55
N ALA A 71 -5.49 -9.68 -1.80
CA ALA A 71 -4.93 -10.06 -3.09
C ALA A 71 -5.42 -11.40 -3.66
N PRO A 72 -5.58 -12.48 -2.87
CA PRO A 72 -6.11 -13.75 -3.37
C PRO A 72 -7.56 -13.67 -3.87
N GLU A 73 -8.31 -12.70 -3.35
CA GLU A 73 -9.74 -12.52 -3.64
C GLU A 73 -9.95 -11.49 -4.74
N LEU A 74 -9.29 -10.34 -4.65
CA LEU A 74 -9.60 -9.14 -5.43
C LEU A 74 -8.47 -8.72 -6.39
N GLY A 75 -7.34 -9.43 -6.36
CA GLY A 75 -6.13 -9.06 -7.09
C GLY A 75 -5.24 -8.10 -6.31
N GLU A 76 -4.00 -7.95 -6.77
CA GLU A 76 -3.03 -7.06 -6.11
C GLU A 76 -3.50 -5.60 -6.15
N GLN A 77 -3.22 -4.87 -5.07
CA GLN A 77 -3.51 -3.44 -4.95
C GLN A 77 -4.99 -3.10 -5.19
N ALA A 78 -5.90 -3.91 -4.65
CA ALA A 78 -7.35 -3.66 -4.72
C ALA A 78 -7.74 -2.28 -4.15
N ILE A 79 -6.98 -1.78 -3.17
CA ILE A 79 -7.15 -0.48 -2.54
C ILE A 79 -5.98 0.43 -2.94
N GLU A 80 -6.30 1.56 -3.57
CA GLU A 80 -5.32 2.61 -3.88
C GLU A 80 -5.02 3.45 -2.64
N ARG A 81 -3.74 3.76 -2.43
CA ARG A 81 -3.32 4.68 -1.37
C ARG A 81 -3.60 6.12 -1.79
N ALA A 82 -4.45 6.81 -1.05
CA ALA A 82 -4.53 8.27 -1.14
C ALA A 82 -3.20 8.89 -0.66
N HIS A 83 -2.62 9.78 -1.46
CA HIS A 83 -1.42 10.56 -1.10
C HIS A 83 -1.74 12.05 -1.30
N GLU A 84 -2.29 12.68 -0.26
CA GLU A 84 -2.66 14.09 -0.31
C GLU A 84 -1.78 14.90 0.64
N GLU A 85 -1.26 16.03 0.16
CA GLU A 85 -0.61 17.01 1.01
C GLU A 85 -1.66 17.71 1.89
N GLY A 86 -1.37 17.91 3.18
CA GLY A 86 -2.33 18.51 4.12
C GLY A 86 -3.42 17.56 4.61
N LEU A 87 -3.22 16.25 4.46
CA LEU A 87 -4.10 15.21 4.97
C LEU A 87 -4.35 15.39 6.49
N ASP A 88 -5.62 15.35 6.90
CA ASP A 88 -5.95 15.17 8.32
C ASP A 88 -5.51 13.77 8.76
N VAL A 89 -4.53 13.77 9.66
CA VAL A 89 -3.90 12.59 10.26
C VAL A 89 -4.24 12.47 11.74
N SER A 90 -5.36 13.05 12.18
CA SER A 90 -5.93 12.75 13.49
C SER A 90 -6.32 11.27 13.59
N PRO A 91 -6.44 10.71 14.81
CA PRO A 91 -6.82 9.32 14.98
C PRO A 91 -8.13 8.96 14.28
N GLN A 92 -9.14 9.83 14.40
CA GLN A 92 -10.45 9.65 13.79
C GLN A 92 -10.39 9.69 12.26
N ALA A 93 -9.80 10.75 11.68
CA ALA A 93 -9.73 10.88 10.22
C ALA A 93 -8.94 9.73 9.57
N THR A 94 -7.91 9.24 10.27
CA THR A 94 -7.12 8.09 9.84
C THR A 94 -7.95 6.80 9.89
N ALA A 95 -8.66 6.55 10.99
CA ALA A 95 -9.52 5.38 11.14
C ALA A 95 -10.67 5.37 10.10
N ASP A 96 -11.35 6.51 9.93
CA ASP A 96 -12.43 6.66 8.96
C ASP A 96 -11.96 6.39 7.52
N ARG A 97 -10.74 6.83 7.18
CA ARG A 97 -10.16 6.57 5.86
C ARG A 97 -9.87 5.08 5.65
N ILE A 98 -9.27 4.41 6.63
CA ILE A 98 -9.04 2.95 6.58
C ILE A 98 -10.37 2.23 6.41
N LEU A 99 -11.35 2.53 7.25
CA LEU A 99 -12.67 1.89 7.20
C LEU A 99 -13.39 2.12 5.87
N SER A 100 -13.40 3.36 5.36
CA SER A 100 -14.06 3.70 4.10
C SER A 100 -13.49 2.93 2.92
N LEU A 101 -12.15 2.91 2.79
CA LEU A 101 -11.47 2.22 1.70
C LEU A 101 -11.65 0.70 1.78
N THR A 102 -11.52 0.15 2.98
CA THR A 102 -11.57 -1.29 3.21
C THR A 102 -12.98 -1.83 3.04
N THR A 103 -13.95 -1.29 3.77
CA THR A 103 -15.35 -1.73 3.68
C THR A 103 -15.95 -1.45 2.31
N GLY A 104 -15.45 -0.44 1.58
CA GLY A 104 -15.81 -0.18 0.18
C GLY A 104 -15.51 -1.35 -0.77
N MET A 105 -14.59 -2.25 -0.40
CA MET A 105 -14.27 -3.44 -1.20
C MET A 105 -15.29 -4.58 -1.05
N PHE A 106 -16.20 -4.50 -0.07
CA PHE A 106 -17.11 -5.60 0.22
C PHE A 106 -17.97 -6.01 -0.97
N SER A 107 -18.51 -5.04 -1.73
CA SER A 107 -19.33 -5.35 -2.91
C SER A 107 -18.57 -6.15 -3.97
N ARG A 108 -17.28 -5.83 -4.20
CA ARG A 108 -16.42 -6.61 -5.12
C ARG A 108 -16.13 -8.00 -4.56
N PHE A 109 -15.91 -8.12 -3.25
CA PHE A 109 -15.74 -9.42 -2.60
C PHE A 109 -16.98 -10.30 -2.79
N GLN A 110 -18.19 -9.76 -2.60
CA GLN A 110 -19.44 -10.51 -2.83
C GLN A 110 -19.55 -11.01 -4.29
N GLN A 111 -19.15 -10.19 -5.27
CA GLN A 111 -19.15 -10.56 -6.68
C GLN A 111 -18.19 -11.71 -7.00
N HIS A 112 -17.09 -11.81 -6.26
CA HIS A 112 -16.09 -12.88 -6.41
C HIS A 112 -16.43 -14.13 -5.58
N ARG A 113 -17.37 -14.00 -4.62
CA ARG A 113 -17.85 -15.08 -3.74
C ARG A 113 -19.37 -15.34 -3.86
N PRO A 114 -19.94 -15.48 -5.07
CA PRO A 114 -21.39 -15.68 -5.23
C PRO A 114 -21.88 -17.03 -4.68
N GLU A 115 -20.97 -17.95 -4.39
CA GLU A 115 -21.28 -19.26 -3.81
C GLU A 115 -21.61 -19.21 -2.31
N LEU A 116 -21.24 -18.12 -1.62
CA LEU A 116 -21.46 -17.95 -0.19
C LEU A 116 -22.76 -17.16 0.08
N ALA A 117 -23.46 -17.51 1.17
CA ALA A 117 -24.57 -16.70 1.66
C ALA A 117 -24.05 -15.35 2.23
N GLU A 118 -24.88 -14.31 2.21
CA GLU A 118 -24.47 -12.97 2.65
C GLU A 118 -23.86 -12.94 4.08
N PRO A 119 -24.43 -13.62 5.09
CA PRO A 119 -23.81 -13.67 6.43
C PRO A 119 -22.41 -14.29 6.42
N GLU A 120 -22.19 -15.33 5.60
CA GLU A 120 -20.88 -15.95 5.44
C GLU A 120 -19.92 -15.05 4.67
N GLN A 121 -20.39 -14.32 3.65
CA GLN A 121 -19.59 -13.32 2.94
C GLN A 121 -19.09 -12.23 3.89
N VAL A 122 -19.97 -11.69 4.75
CA VAL A 122 -19.62 -10.66 5.74
C VAL A 122 -18.53 -11.16 6.68
N GLU A 123 -18.70 -12.35 7.27
CA GLU A 123 -17.74 -12.86 8.26
C GLU A 123 -16.39 -13.19 7.63
N ARG A 124 -16.38 -13.79 6.43
CA ARG A 124 -15.13 -14.07 5.70
C ARG A 124 -14.40 -12.79 5.32
N PHE A 125 -15.13 -11.80 4.84
CA PHE A 125 -14.55 -10.52 4.47
C PHE A 125 -13.95 -9.80 5.69
N LEU A 126 -14.72 -9.74 6.79
CA LEU A 126 -14.25 -9.15 8.05
C LEU A 126 -13.00 -9.86 8.57
N GLN A 127 -12.94 -11.18 8.50
CA GLN A 127 -11.76 -11.94 8.90
C GLN A 127 -10.51 -11.54 8.09
N LEU A 128 -10.64 -11.41 6.77
CA LEU A 128 -9.53 -11.05 5.88
C LEU A 128 -9.02 -9.63 6.16
N ILE A 129 -9.92 -8.65 6.23
CA ILE A 129 -9.51 -7.26 6.45
C ILE A 129 -9.04 -7.04 7.89
N SER A 130 -9.62 -7.71 8.89
CA SER A 130 -9.16 -7.61 10.29
C SER A 130 -7.73 -8.13 10.42
N SER A 131 -7.41 -9.24 9.76
CA SER A 131 -6.04 -9.77 9.75
C SER A 131 -5.04 -8.78 9.12
N GLY A 132 -5.42 -8.14 8.02
CA GLY A 132 -4.57 -7.13 7.37
C GLY A 132 -4.40 -5.87 8.23
N ILE A 133 -5.48 -5.42 8.88
CA ILE A 133 -5.45 -4.28 9.80
C ILE A 133 -4.54 -4.58 10.99
N ASP A 134 -4.72 -5.72 11.66
CA ASP A 134 -3.91 -6.13 12.80
C ASP A 134 -2.41 -6.18 12.45
N GLN A 135 -2.09 -6.78 11.29
CA GLN A 135 -0.72 -6.84 10.78
C GLN A 135 -0.16 -5.44 10.50
N GLY A 136 -0.87 -4.61 9.73
CA GLY A 136 -0.36 -3.29 9.35
C GLY A 136 -0.17 -2.34 10.54
N PHE A 137 -1.03 -2.41 11.56
CA PHE A 137 -0.84 -1.65 12.80
C PHE A 137 0.36 -2.15 13.60
N ALA A 138 0.56 -3.47 13.70
CA ALA A 138 1.73 -4.02 14.38
C ALA A 138 3.02 -3.61 13.68
N GLU A 139 3.10 -3.76 12.35
CA GLU A 139 4.26 -3.35 11.55
C GLU A 139 4.56 -1.85 11.67
N ALA A 140 3.52 -1.01 11.63
CA ALA A 140 3.71 0.43 11.80
C ALA A 140 4.25 0.77 13.20
N LYS A 141 3.75 0.12 14.25
CA LYS A 141 4.28 0.30 15.61
C LYS A 141 5.75 -0.13 15.69
N ASP A 142 6.10 -1.28 15.12
CA ASP A 142 7.48 -1.78 15.10
C ASP A 142 8.42 -0.81 14.35
N ILE A 143 7.97 -0.24 13.22
CA ILE A 143 8.75 0.78 12.49
C ILE A 143 8.95 2.03 13.34
N LEU A 144 7.89 2.55 13.97
CA LEU A 144 7.96 3.75 14.78
C LEU A 144 8.79 3.56 16.04
N ASP A 145 8.73 2.37 16.65
CA ASP A 145 9.56 1.99 17.79
C ASP A 145 11.05 1.88 17.39
N GLY A 146 11.34 1.21 16.26
CA GLY A 146 12.69 1.11 15.71
C GLY A 146 13.30 2.48 15.34
N LEU A 147 12.46 3.46 15.02
CA LEU A 147 12.86 4.85 14.79
C LEU A 147 12.97 5.70 16.07
N GLY A 148 12.58 5.13 17.23
CA GLY A 148 12.62 5.77 18.53
C GLY A 148 11.62 6.92 18.68
N VAL A 149 10.47 6.85 18.00
CA VAL A 149 9.43 7.88 18.04
C VAL A 149 8.10 7.40 18.61
N LEU A 150 7.96 6.10 18.91
CA LEU A 150 6.74 5.52 19.47
C LEU A 150 6.59 5.83 20.96
N GLU A 151 6.33 7.09 21.29
CA GLU A 151 6.22 7.54 22.68
C GLU A 151 5.08 8.56 22.87
N GLY A 152 4.60 8.69 24.11
CA GLY A 152 3.62 9.71 24.50
C GLY A 152 2.37 9.71 23.62
N ASP A 153 2.03 10.90 23.10
CA ASP A 153 0.84 11.11 22.27
C ASP A 153 0.89 10.30 20.96
N ILE A 154 2.06 9.91 20.47
CA ILE A 154 2.16 9.10 19.25
C ILE A 154 1.62 7.71 19.52
N ALA A 155 2.11 7.03 20.57
CA ALA A 155 1.65 5.70 20.93
C ALA A 155 0.15 5.68 21.24
N SER A 156 -0.33 6.64 22.04
CA SER A 156 -1.76 6.72 22.41
C SER A 156 -2.67 7.02 21.22
N ASN A 157 -2.24 7.88 20.30
CA ASN A 157 -3.01 8.18 19.08
C ASN A 157 -3.11 6.96 18.15
N ILE A 158 -2.05 6.16 18.04
CA ILE A 158 -2.05 4.94 17.21
C ILE A 158 -2.99 3.90 17.81
N ASP A 159 -2.89 3.66 19.12
CA ASP A 159 -3.80 2.76 19.82
C ASP A 159 -5.24 3.25 19.67
N LYS A 160 -5.46 4.58 19.74
CA LYS A 160 -6.79 5.14 19.54
C LYS A 160 -7.32 4.95 18.13
N THR A 161 -6.49 5.13 17.11
CA THR A 161 -6.87 4.85 15.72
C THR A 161 -7.25 3.38 15.56
N TYR A 162 -6.47 2.46 16.15
CA TYR A 162 -6.76 1.03 16.09
C TYR A 162 -8.11 0.71 16.72
N GLU A 163 -8.38 1.21 17.94
CA GLU A 163 -9.69 1.04 18.60
C GLU A 163 -10.86 1.51 17.72
N LEU A 164 -10.73 2.68 17.09
CA LEU A 164 -11.77 3.25 16.24
C LEU A 164 -11.99 2.40 14.98
N VAL A 165 -10.93 1.85 14.39
CA VAL A 165 -11.05 0.91 13.28
C VAL A 165 -11.79 -0.35 13.73
N GLN A 166 -11.40 -0.97 14.85
CA GLN A 166 -12.06 -2.17 15.35
C GLN A 166 -13.55 -1.92 15.66
N GLN A 167 -13.87 -0.77 16.24
CA GLN A 167 -15.26 -0.35 16.44
C GLN A 167 -16.02 -0.23 15.11
N GLY A 168 -15.44 0.43 14.11
CA GLY A 168 -16.06 0.57 12.80
C GLY A 168 -16.29 -0.75 12.06
N LEU A 169 -15.40 -1.74 12.23
CA LEU A 169 -15.60 -3.09 11.70
C LEU A 169 -16.76 -3.81 12.41
N GLN A 170 -16.90 -3.63 13.72
CA GLN A 170 -18.02 -4.19 14.47
C GLN A 170 -19.34 -3.54 14.04
N GLU A 171 -19.37 -2.22 13.89
CA GLU A 171 -20.55 -1.51 13.36
C GLU A 171 -20.90 -1.97 11.94
N PHE A 172 -19.89 -2.23 11.10
CA PHE A 172 -20.11 -2.80 9.77
C PHE A 172 -20.79 -4.16 9.87
N ARG A 173 -20.31 -5.08 10.73
CA ARG A 173 -20.94 -6.39 10.96
C ARG A 173 -22.41 -6.25 11.39
N GLU A 174 -22.69 -5.37 12.34
CA GLU A 174 -24.03 -5.18 12.91
C GLU A 174 -25.06 -4.66 11.90
N ARG A 175 -24.62 -3.86 10.91
CA ARG A 175 -25.50 -3.39 9.81
C ARG A 175 -26.07 -4.55 9.00
N PHE A 176 -25.30 -5.61 8.78
CA PHE A 176 -25.74 -6.81 8.06
C PHE A 176 -26.52 -7.79 8.94
N ALA A 177 -26.25 -7.85 10.24
CA ALA A 177 -27.06 -8.65 11.16
C ALA A 177 -28.48 -8.05 11.35
N SER A 178 -28.59 -6.72 11.34
CA SER A 178 -29.86 -6.01 11.51
C SER A 178 -30.75 -6.07 10.26
N SER A 179 -30.16 -6.17 9.06
CA SER A 179 -30.90 -6.36 7.81
C SER A 179 -31.57 -7.73 7.74
N GLU A 180 -30.97 -8.79 8.30
CA GLU A 180 -31.60 -10.13 8.33
C GLU A 180 -32.85 -10.18 9.24
N THR A 181 -32.81 -9.49 10.38
CA THR A 181 -33.93 -9.52 11.35
C THR A 181 -35.16 -8.78 10.82
N SER A 182 -34.97 -7.73 10.03
CA SER A 182 -36.04 -6.85 9.54
C SER A 182 -36.89 -7.44 8.41
N VAL A 183 -36.47 -8.55 7.80
CA VAL A 183 -37.18 -9.21 6.67
C VAL A 183 -38.13 -10.32 7.16
N SER A 184 -38.13 -10.63 8.46
CA SER A 184 -38.84 -11.79 9.04
C SER A 184 -40.19 -11.50 9.71
N ASP A 185 -40.69 -10.24 9.68
CA ASP A 185 -42.03 -9.90 10.17
C ASP A 185 -43.06 -9.93 9.02
N PRO A 186 -43.99 -10.91 8.97
CA PRO A 186 -45.11 -10.86 8.04
C PRO A 186 -46.10 -9.75 8.47
N PRO A 187 -46.67 -8.97 7.52
CA PRO A 187 -47.71 -8.01 7.86
C PRO A 187 -48.91 -8.75 8.48
N SER A 188 -49.32 -8.29 9.67
CA SER A 188 -50.56 -8.72 10.34
C SER A 188 -51.80 -8.32 9.55
#